data_AF-A0A955BJJ1-F1
#
_entry.id   AF-A0A955BJJ1-F1
#
_cell.length_a   1.000
_cell.length_b   1.000
_cell.length_c   1.000
_cell.angle_alpha   90.00
_cell.angle_beta   90.00
_cell.angle_gamma   90.00
#
_symmetry.space_group_name_H-M   'P 1'
#
loop_
_entity.id
_entity.type
_entity.pdbx_description
1 polymer ?
#
loop_
_entity_poly.entity_id
_entity_poly.type
_entity_poly.pdbx_seq_one_letter_code
_entity_poly.pdbx_strand_id
1 'polypeptide(L)'
;PPFTHSKHLRDTELGVRIEFLTTGGYPGDGKPKPVSFPDPRSVSFESDGIHYINIATLVELKLASGMTNLGRLKDLSDVLELIKAIDLPFDFGDQLNAFVRDKYQELWKQARKRFVTIWRSKELAAEAKTIEDMIAMLRSAADELERMRQDGVMVDDASQISAGHVRLVTTDPTIAEKYGFVDESEYWDMDEDEDEDEAT
;
A
#
# COMPACT_ATOMS: atom_id res chain seq x y z
N PRO A 1 11.34 -37.47 -25.59
CA PRO A 1 10.37 -37.00 -26.63
C PRO A 1 10.29 -38.02 -27.79
N PRO A 2 9.10 -38.33 -28.34
CA PRO A 2 8.94 -39.34 -29.39
C PRO A 2 9.62 -38.99 -30.71
N PHE A 3 9.95 -37.70 -30.93
CA PHE A 3 10.79 -37.22 -32.04
C PHE A 3 11.68 -36.07 -31.55
N THR A 4 12.85 -35.88 -32.17
CA THR A 4 13.91 -34.92 -31.78
C THR A 4 13.45 -33.46 -31.70
N HIS A 5 12.30 -33.11 -32.31
CA HIS A 5 11.76 -31.74 -32.34
C HIS A 5 10.31 -31.61 -31.83
N SER A 6 9.66 -32.70 -31.39
CA SER A 6 8.27 -32.62 -30.92
C SER A 6 8.20 -32.06 -29.49
N LYS A 7 7.87 -30.77 -29.37
CA LYS A 7 7.67 -30.05 -28.10
C LYS A 7 6.20 -29.91 -27.70
N HIS A 8 5.28 -30.31 -28.58
CA HIS A 8 3.85 -30.17 -28.38
C HIS A 8 3.19 -31.52 -28.60
N LEU A 9 2.74 -32.13 -27.51
CA LEU A 9 1.89 -33.32 -27.56
C LEU A 9 0.47 -32.93 -27.18
N ARG A 10 -0.48 -33.76 -27.57
CA ARG A 10 -1.86 -33.65 -27.13
C ARG A 10 -2.27 -34.98 -26.57
N ASP A 11 -2.78 -34.96 -25.35
CA ASP A 11 -3.42 -36.11 -24.73
C ASP A 11 -4.62 -36.52 -25.60
N THR A 12 -4.67 -37.78 -26.00
CA THR A 12 -5.70 -38.30 -26.91
C THR A 12 -7.02 -38.61 -26.22
N GLU A 13 -7.02 -38.77 -24.90
CA GLU A 13 -8.21 -39.08 -24.10
C GLU A 13 -8.89 -37.78 -23.63
N LEU A 14 -8.13 -36.88 -23.01
CA LEU A 14 -8.61 -35.64 -22.41
C LEU A 14 -8.50 -34.43 -23.35
N GLY A 15 -7.79 -34.56 -24.47
CA GLY A 15 -7.59 -33.46 -25.42
C GLY A 15 -6.71 -32.32 -24.89
N VAL A 16 -6.02 -32.52 -23.78
CA VAL A 16 -5.14 -31.53 -23.13
C VAL A 16 -3.84 -31.38 -23.91
N ARG A 17 -3.43 -30.14 -24.16
CA ARG A 17 -2.13 -29.86 -24.78
C ARG A 17 -1.02 -29.97 -23.72
N ILE A 18 0.00 -30.74 -24.01
CA ILE A 18 1.19 -30.93 -23.18
C ILE A 18 2.37 -30.27 -23.90
N GLU A 19 3.00 -29.31 -23.25
CA GLU A 19 4.16 -28.60 -23.78
C GLU A 19 5.42 -29.01 -23.03
N PHE A 20 6.43 -29.49 -23.77
CA PHE A 20 7.72 -29.87 -23.21
C PHE A 20 8.73 -28.75 -23.39
N LEU A 21 9.18 -28.22 -22.26
CA LEU A 21 10.30 -27.28 -22.20
C LEU A 21 11.59 -28.08 -21.99
N THR A 22 12.60 -27.75 -22.77
CA THR A 22 13.90 -28.44 -22.76
C THR A 22 14.93 -27.58 -22.05
N THR A 23 15.69 -28.17 -21.13
CA THR A 23 16.80 -27.50 -20.44
C THR A 23 17.73 -26.79 -21.42
N GLY A 24 18.17 -25.57 -21.06
CA GLY A 24 18.97 -24.68 -21.89
C GLY A 24 18.18 -23.88 -22.94
N GLY A 25 16.89 -24.18 -23.16
CA GLY A 25 16.01 -23.32 -23.96
C GLY A 25 15.68 -22.01 -23.26
N TYR A 26 15.08 -21.05 -23.98
CA TYR A 26 14.79 -19.71 -23.45
C TYR A 26 13.28 -19.42 -23.39
N PRO A 27 12.77 -18.79 -22.31
CA PRO A 27 11.37 -18.41 -22.19
C PRO A 27 10.99 -17.26 -23.15
N GLY A 28 9.69 -17.03 -23.36
CA GLY A 28 9.21 -15.87 -24.14
C GLY A 28 9.38 -16.03 -25.65
N ASP A 29 10.35 -15.33 -26.23
CA ASP A 29 10.64 -15.30 -27.67
C ASP A 29 11.59 -16.42 -28.15
N GLY A 30 12.08 -17.26 -27.23
CA GLY A 30 12.98 -18.37 -27.53
C GLY A 30 14.42 -17.97 -27.86
N LYS A 31 14.78 -16.68 -27.81
CA LYS A 31 16.12 -16.19 -28.12
C LYS A 31 17.04 -16.24 -26.89
N PRO A 32 18.37 -16.34 -27.08
CA PRO A 32 19.32 -16.32 -25.97
C PRO A 32 19.17 -15.11 -25.04
N LYS A 33 19.12 -15.39 -23.74
CA LYS A 33 19.06 -14.39 -22.65
C LYS A 33 19.62 -14.99 -21.35
N PRO A 34 19.91 -14.17 -20.32
CA PRO A 34 20.50 -14.65 -19.07
C PRO A 34 19.66 -15.71 -18.32
N VAL A 35 18.34 -15.73 -18.55
CA VAL A 35 17.41 -16.72 -17.98
C VAL A 35 17.12 -17.81 -19.01
N SER A 36 17.35 -19.07 -18.64
CA SER A 36 17.06 -20.26 -19.46
C SER A 36 16.31 -21.30 -18.64
N PHE A 37 15.67 -22.27 -19.30
CA PHE A 37 15.03 -23.39 -18.62
C PHE A 37 16.12 -24.24 -17.92
N PRO A 38 16.10 -24.37 -16.59
CA PRO A 38 17.11 -25.14 -15.85
C PRO A 38 16.88 -26.66 -15.98
N ASP A 39 17.75 -27.46 -15.36
CA ASP A 39 17.45 -28.87 -15.12
C ASP A 39 16.28 -28.96 -14.14
N PRO A 40 15.13 -29.57 -14.50
CA PRO A 40 13.97 -29.65 -13.61
C PRO A 40 14.28 -30.38 -12.30
N ARG A 41 15.30 -31.23 -12.24
CA ARG A 41 15.69 -31.95 -11.02
C ARG A 41 16.36 -31.05 -9.98
N SER A 42 16.95 -29.92 -10.39
CA SER A 42 17.63 -29.01 -9.46
C SER A 42 16.75 -27.88 -8.94
N VAL A 43 15.58 -27.67 -9.56
CA VAL A 43 14.67 -26.57 -9.22
C VAL A 43 13.27 -27.03 -8.85
N SER A 44 13.06 -28.32 -8.58
CA SER A 44 11.75 -28.86 -8.21
C SER A 44 11.64 -29.20 -6.73
N PHE A 45 10.40 -29.23 -6.25
CA PHE A 45 9.99 -29.87 -5.02
C PHE A 45 8.86 -30.87 -5.33
N GLU A 46 8.70 -31.89 -4.49
CA GLU A 46 7.63 -32.87 -4.64
C GLU A 46 6.43 -32.49 -3.77
N SER A 47 5.22 -32.63 -4.32
CA SER A 47 3.96 -32.59 -3.59
C SER A 47 2.99 -33.56 -4.26
N ASP A 48 2.33 -34.42 -3.49
CA ASP A 48 1.34 -35.37 -3.98
C ASP A 48 1.85 -36.28 -5.13
N GLY A 49 3.13 -36.69 -5.08
CA GLY A 49 3.75 -37.49 -6.13
C GLY A 49 4.02 -36.74 -7.44
N ILE A 50 3.85 -35.42 -7.45
CA ILE A 50 4.10 -34.54 -8.61
C ILE A 50 5.26 -33.61 -8.28
N HIS A 51 6.21 -33.50 -9.22
CA HIS A 51 7.29 -32.53 -9.12
C HIS A 51 6.86 -31.16 -9.66
N TYR A 52 6.85 -30.16 -8.79
CA TYR A 52 6.56 -28.77 -9.12
C TYR A 52 7.85 -27.95 -9.14
N ILE A 53 7.90 -26.96 -10.01
CA ILE A 53 8.98 -25.97 -10.01
C ILE A 53 8.87 -25.07 -8.77
N ASN A 54 10.00 -24.74 -8.15
CA ASN A 54 9.99 -23.80 -7.03
C ASN A 54 9.58 -22.39 -7.48
N ILE A 55 9.11 -21.60 -6.51
CA ILE A 55 8.52 -20.30 -6.79
C ILE A 55 9.49 -19.28 -7.36
N ALA A 56 10.76 -19.28 -6.91
CA ALA A 56 11.78 -18.36 -7.42
C ALA A 56 12.03 -18.59 -8.91
N THR A 57 12.18 -19.86 -9.31
CA THR A 57 12.37 -20.22 -10.72
C THR A 57 11.11 -19.97 -11.55
N LEU A 58 9.91 -20.24 -11.02
CA LEU A 58 8.65 -19.92 -11.71
C LEU A 58 8.54 -18.43 -12.02
N VAL A 59 8.78 -17.57 -11.02
CA VAL A 59 8.73 -16.11 -11.14
C VAL A 59 9.75 -15.64 -12.17
N GLU A 60 10.99 -16.12 -12.09
CA GLU A 60 12.06 -15.74 -13.03
C GLU A 60 11.71 -16.10 -14.48
N LEU A 61 11.20 -17.32 -14.72
CA LEU A 61 10.79 -17.76 -16.05
C LEU A 61 9.61 -16.94 -16.60
N LYS A 62 8.61 -16.64 -15.76
CA LYS A 62 7.45 -15.83 -16.14
C LYS A 62 7.85 -14.39 -16.48
N LEU A 63 8.70 -13.77 -15.66
CA LEU A 63 9.23 -12.43 -15.91
C LEU A 63 10.02 -12.39 -17.22
N ALA A 64 10.99 -13.28 -17.41
CA ALA A 64 11.78 -13.33 -18.62
C ALA A 64 10.91 -13.58 -19.87
N SER A 65 9.86 -14.40 -19.74
CA SER A 65 8.88 -14.64 -20.81
C SER A 65 8.12 -13.36 -21.18
N GLY A 66 7.48 -12.72 -20.21
CA GLY A 66 6.65 -11.54 -20.43
C GLY A 66 7.43 -10.29 -20.84
N MET A 67 8.68 -10.15 -20.40
CA MET A 67 9.56 -9.03 -20.78
C MET A 67 10.01 -9.08 -22.25
N THR A 68 10.10 -10.28 -22.83
CA THR A 68 10.73 -10.47 -24.15
C THR A 68 9.76 -10.85 -25.25
N ASN A 69 8.49 -11.12 -24.92
CA ASN A 69 7.46 -11.45 -25.89
C ASN A 69 6.15 -10.71 -25.56
N LEU A 70 5.75 -9.78 -26.43
CA LEU A 70 4.50 -9.01 -26.28
C LEU A 70 3.24 -9.91 -26.26
N GLY A 71 3.28 -11.08 -26.92
CA GLY A 71 2.19 -12.05 -26.85
C GLY A 71 2.10 -12.79 -25.49
N ARG A 72 3.07 -12.59 -24.60
CA ARG A 72 3.19 -13.22 -23.27
C ARG A 72 2.99 -12.23 -22.12
N LEU A 73 2.37 -11.06 -22.36
CA LEU A 73 2.08 -10.08 -21.29
C LEU A 73 1.31 -10.66 -20.10
N LYS A 74 0.49 -11.70 -20.33
CA LYS A 74 -0.20 -12.42 -19.27
C LYS A 74 0.77 -13.01 -18.24
N ASP A 75 1.98 -13.42 -18.63
CA ASP A 75 2.98 -13.93 -17.69
C ASP A 75 3.39 -12.85 -16.67
N LEU A 76 3.46 -11.57 -17.06
CA LEU A 76 3.70 -10.46 -16.11
C LEU A 76 2.51 -10.28 -15.16
N SER A 77 1.29 -10.39 -15.67
CA SER A 77 0.08 -10.34 -14.84
C SER A 77 0.02 -11.50 -13.85
N ASP A 78 0.43 -12.70 -14.25
CA ASP A 78 0.46 -13.86 -13.35
C ASP A 78 1.44 -13.63 -12.18
N VAL A 79 2.61 -13.02 -12.44
CA VAL A 79 3.55 -12.63 -11.36
C VAL A 79 2.96 -11.54 -10.47
N LEU A 80 2.30 -10.53 -11.06
CA LEU A 80 1.63 -9.47 -10.30
C LEU A 80 0.56 -10.05 -9.35
N GLU A 81 -0.27 -10.97 -9.84
CA GLU A 81 -1.30 -11.63 -9.04
C GLU A 81 -0.69 -12.56 -7.98
N LEU A 82 0.42 -13.24 -8.29
CA LEU A 82 1.15 -14.04 -7.31
C LEU A 82 1.69 -13.17 -6.17
N ILE A 83 2.29 -12.01 -6.48
CA ILE A 83 2.77 -11.07 -5.46
C ILE A 83 1.64 -10.68 -4.51
N LYS A 84 0.43 -10.41 -5.04
CA LYS A 84 -0.74 -10.06 -4.22
C LYS A 84 -1.26 -11.24 -3.40
N ALA A 85 -1.31 -12.44 -4.01
CA ALA A 85 -1.97 -13.60 -3.43
C ALA A 85 -1.22 -14.19 -2.23
N ILE A 86 0.11 -14.15 -2.24
CA ILE A 86 0.93 -14.78 -1.19
C ILE A 86 1.88 -13.78 -0.49
N ASP A 87 1.68 -12.48 -0.71
CA ASP A 87 2.52 -11.42 -0.15
C ASP A 87 4.02 -11.65 -0.38
N LEU A 88 4.43 -11.79 -1.65
CA LEU A 88 5.86 -11.89 -1.95
C LEU A 88 6.56 -10.59 -1.54
N PRO A 89 7.66 -10.65 -0.77
CA PRO A 89 8.31 -9.47 -0.26
C PRO A 89 9.14 -8.76 -1.34
N PHE A 90 9.45 -7.47 -1.13
CA PHE A 90 10.17 -6.67 -2.13
C PHE A 90 11.60 -7.19 -2.40
N ASP A 91 12.27 -7.64 -1.34
CA ASP A 91 13.61 -8.23 -1.35
C ASP A 91 13.65 -9.65 -1.95
N PHE A 92 12.50 -10.28 -2.22
CA PHE A 92 12.43 -11.52 -2.98
C PHE A 92 13.14 -11.41 -4.34
N GLY A 93 13.18 -10.21 -4.92
CA GLY A 93 13.90 -9.94 -6.17
C GLY A 93 15.42 -10.15 -6.09
N ASP A 94 16.01 -10.15 -4.89
CA ASP A 94 17.45 -10.29 -4.70
C ASP A 94 17.94 -11.71 -4.98
N GLN A 95 17.07 -12.72 -4.82
CA GLN A 95 17.36 -14.11 -5.17
C GLN A 95 17.14 -14.43 -6.66
N LEU A 96 16.53 -13.51 -7.41
CA LEU A 96 16.28 -13.67 -8.84
C LEU A 96 17.50 -13.23 -9.65
N ASN A 97 17.60 -13.76 -10.87
CA ASN A 97 18.56 -13.30 -11.86
C ASN A 97 18.47 -11.78 -12.08
N ALA A 98 19.62 -11.11 -12.13
CA ALA A 98 19.72 -9.66 -12.32
C ALA A 98 18.93 -9.16 -13.55
N PHE A 99 18.80 -9.99 -14.60
CA PHE A 99 18.03 -9.66 -15.79
C PHE A 99 16.55 -9.35 -15.52
N VAL A 100 15.93 -9.97 -14.51
CA VAL A 100 14.48 -9.81 -14.24
C VAL A 100 14.17 -8.99 -12.98
N ARG A 101 15.18 -8.67 -12.18
CA ARG A 101 15.02 -8.04 -10.86
C ARG A 101 14.27 -6.71 -10.91
N ASP A 102 14.67 -5.83 -11.82
CA ASP A 102 14.04 -4.51 -11.97
C ASP A 102 12.55 -4.64 -12.34
N LYS A 103 12.22 -5.62 -13.20
CA LYS A 103 10.83 -5.89 -13.57
C LYS A 103 10.02 -6.45 -12.39
N TYR A 104 10.61 -7.33 -11.58
CA TYR A 104 9.96 -7.81 -10.36
C TYR A 104 9.64 -6.65 -9.42
N GLN A 105 10.61 -5.78 -9.15
CA GLN A 105 10.45 -4.62 -8.26
C GLN A 105 9.41 -3.62 -8.79
N GLU A 106 9.34 -3.43 -10.11
CA GLU A 106 8.30 -2.64 -10.76
C GLU A 106 6.90 -3.23 -10.50
N LEU A 107 6.71 -4.52 -10.77
CA LEU A 107 5.42 -5.20 -10.53
C LEU A 107 5.05 -5.20 -9.05
N TRP A 108 6.02 -5.37 -8.14
CA TRP A 108 5.78 -5.31 -6.71
C TRP A 108 5.22 -3.94 -6.28
N LYS A 109 5.79 -2.84 -6.77
CA LYS A 109 5.29 -1.49 -6.53
C LYS A 109 3.86 -1.31 -7.06
N GLN A 110 3.56 -1.89 -8.23
CA GLN A 110 2.22 -1.84 -8.82
C GLN A 110 1.19 -2.67 -8.04
N ALA A 111 1.61 -3.82 -7.50
CA ALA A 111 0.75 -4.66 -6.66
C ALA A 111 0.33 -3.94 -5.37
N ARG A 112 1.17 -3.04 -4.87
CA ARG A 112 0.98 -2.28 -3.62
C ARG A 112 0.46 -0.86 -3.86
N LYS A 113 -0.56 -0.72 -4.70
CA LYS A 113 -1.21 0.59 -4.95
C LYS A 113 -1.73 1.17 -3.63
N ARG A 114 -1.18 2.33 -3.24
CA ARG A 114 -1.64 3.08 -2.08
C ARG A 114 -2.84 3.94 -2.47
N PHE A 115 -3.92 3.84 -1.71
CA PHE A 115 -5.04 4.76 -1.77
C PHE A 115 -4.89 5.72 -0.60
N VAL A 116 -4.91 7.02 -0.89
CA VAL A 116 -4.69 8.07 0.10
C VAL A 116 -5.90 8.98 0.15
N THR A 117 -6.23 9.45 1.34
CA THR A 117 -7.19 10.53 1.57
C THR A 117 -6.59 11.47 2.61
N ILE A 118 -7.03 12.73 2.61
CA ILE A 118 -6.68 13.69 3.65
C ILE A 118 -7.86 13.74 4.62
N TRP A 119 -7.62 13.34 5.86
CA TRP A 119 -8.58 13.53 6.94
C TRP A 119 -8.39 14.93 7.54
N ARG A 120 -9.44 15.76 7.49
CA ARG A 120 -9.38 17.16 7.96
C ARG A 120 -9.71 17.24 9.45
N SER A 121 -8.69 17.17 10.30
CA SER A 121 -8.71 17.65 11.69
C SER A 121 -7.38 18.38 11.94
N LYS A 122 -7.24 19.56 11.34
CA LYS A 122 -5.94 20.20 11.11
C LYS A 122 -5.09 20.35 12.38
N GLU A 123 -5.71 20.56 13.53
CA GLU A 123 -5.00 20.79 14.80
C GLU A 123 -5.05 19.61 15.77
N LEU A 124 -6.22 18.97 15.95
CA LEU A 124 -6.44 17.95 16.99
C LEU A 124 -5.58 16.68 16.87
N ALA A 125 -4.98 16.43 15.70
CA ALA A 125 -4.14 15.26 15.47
C ALA A 125 -2.87 15.59 14.66
N ALA A 126 -2.44 16.86 14.65
CA ALA A 126 -1.33 17.33 13.81
C ALA A 126 0.00 16.60 14.12
N GLU A 127 0.21 16.19 15.37
CA GLU A 127 1.44 15.52 15.82
C GLU A 127 1.36 13.99 15.81
N ALA A 128 0.20 13.41 15.45
CA ALA A 128 0.01 11.98 15.49
C ALA A 128 0.83 11.27 14.41
N LYS A 129 1.60 10.24 14.81
CA LYS A 129 2.44 9.45 13.89
C LYS A 129 1.76 8.16 13.45
N THR A 130 0.79 7.70 14.24
CA THR A 130 0.01 6.49 13.99
C THR A 130 -1.48 6.75 14.19
N ILE A 131 -2.33 5.87 13.68
CA ILE A 131 -3.78 5.93 13.92
C ILE A 131 -4.10 5.79 15.42
N GLU A 132 -3.30 5.02 16.17
CA GLU A 132 -3.49 4.88 17.61
C GLU A 132 -3.19 6.19 18.36
N ASP A 133 -2.14 6.90 17.95
CA ASP A 133 -1.85 8.24 18.48
C ASP A 133 -3.03 9.19 18.18
N MET A 134 -3.55 9.16 16.95
CA MET A 134 -4.72 9.96 16.57
C MET A 134 -5.93 9.63 17.45
N ILE A 135 -6.23 8.34 17.65
CA ILE A 135 -7.37 7.90 18.49
C ILE A 135 -7.19 8.39 19.93
N ALA A 136 -5.99 8.26 20.49
CA ALA A 136 -5.70 8.68 21.85
C ALA A 136 -5.87 10.20 22.03
N MET A 137 -5.32 11.00 21.10
CA MET A 137 -5.43 12.46 21.12
C MET A 137 -6.89 12.92 21.04
N LEU A 138 -7.66 12.37 20.10
CA LEU A 138 -9.08 12.74 19.92
C LEU A 138 -9.94 12.37 21.13
N ARG A 139 -9.68 11.22 21.76
CA ARG A 139 -10.37 10.83 23.00
C ARG A 139 -10.03 11.76 24.14
N SER A 140 -8.75 12.12 24.30
CA SER A 140 -8.33 13.08 25.33
C SER A 140 -9.03 14.43 25.16
N ALA A 141 -9.14 14.93 23.92
CA ALA A 141 -9.86 16.16 23.63
C ALA A 141 -11.37 16.04 23.94
N ALA A 142 -11.98 14.91 23.61
CA ALA A 142 -13.38 14.66 23.94
C ALA A 142 -13.62 14.58 25.46
N ASP A 143 -12.71 13.94 26.21
CA ASP A 143 -12.77 13.85 27.67
C ASP A 143 -12.59 15.22 28.33
N GLU A 144 -11.78 16.10 27.74
CA GLU A 144 -11.63 17.49 28.19
C GLU A 144 -12.90 18.31 27.98
N LEU A 145 -13.51 18.23 26.79
CA LEU A 145 -14.79 18.87 26.52
C LEU A 145 -15.90 18.36 27.44
N GLU A 146 -15.89 17.08 27.79
CA GLU A 146 -16.85 16.53 28.76
C GLU A 146 -16.64 17.09 30.17
N ARG A 147 -15.38 17.30 30.62
CA ARG A 147 -15.10 17.99 31.89
C ARG A 147 -15.57 19.44 31.85
N MET A 148 -15.26 20.17 30.78
CA MET A 148 -15.73 21.55 30.57
C MET A 148 -17.26 21.63 30.64
N ARG A 149 -17.97 20.71 29.97
CA ARG A 149 -19.44 20.63 30.01
C ARG A 149 -19.98 20.37 31.42
N GLN A 150 -19.35 19.48 32.19
CA GLN A 150 -19.73 19.20 33.58
C GLN A 150 -19.52 20.40 34.50
N ASP A 151 -18.52 21.23 34.20
CA ASP A 151 -18.23 22.48 34.91
C ASP A 151 -19.10 23.67 34.46
N GLY A 152 -19.99 23.48 33.47
CA GLY A 152 -20.92 24.51 33.01
C GLY A 152 -20.45 25.35 31.82
N VAL A 153 -19.36 24.96 31.15
CA VAL A 153 -18.96 25.56 29.85
C VAL A 153 -19.97 25.17 28.78
N MET A 154 -20.32 26.13 27.92
CA MET A 154 -21.31 25.99 26.86
C MET A 154 -20.71 26.39 25.51
N VAL A 155 -21.33 25.92 24.43
CA VAL A 155 -21.04 26.42 23.08
C VAL A 155 -21.78 27.74 22.90
N ASP A 156 -21.12 28.75 22.32
CA ASP A 156 -21.76 30.01 21.97
C ASP A 156 -22.62 29.84 20.71
N ASP A 157 -23.94 29.88 20.88
CA ASP A 157 -24.95 29.72 19.83
C ASP A 157 -24.87 30.82 18.74
N ALA A 158 -24.21 31.95 19.02
CA ALA A 158 -23.98 33.02 18.04
C ALA A 158 -22.76 32.77 17.12
N SER A 159 -21.95 31.76 17.43
CA SER A 159 -20.66 31.53 16.78
C SER A 159 -20.76 30.55 15.59
N GLN A 160 -21.27 31.03 14.45
CA GLN A 160 -20.84 30.43 13.17
C GLN A 160 -19.46 30.99 12.81
N ILE A 161 -18.42 30.53 13.51
CA ILE A 161 -17.05 30.82 13.09
C ILE A 161 -16.78 30.02 11.82
N SER A 162 -16.20 30.67 10.82
CA SER A 162 -15.91 30.03 9.56
C SER A 162 -14.95 28.84 9.73
N ALA A 163 -15.08 27.85 8.84
CA ALA A 163 -14.09 26.79 8.59
C ALA A 163 -13.57 25.96 9.78
N GLY A 164 -14.42 25.60 10.75
CA GLY A 164 -14.14 24.48 11.68
C GLY A 164 -13.71 24.86 13.10
N HIS A 165 -13.95 26.09 13.52
CA HIS A 165 -13.78 26.54 14.90
C HIS A 165 -15.13 26.64 15.61
N VAL A 166 -15.13 26.41 16.93
CA VAL A 166 -16.31 26.53 17.80
C VAL A 166 -15.92 27.40 18.99
N ARG A 167 -16.68 28.45 19.28
CA ARG A 167 -16.45 29.28 20.47
C ARG A 167 -17.10 28.62 21.68
N LEU A 168 -16.34 28.52 22.77
CA LEU A 168 -16.80 28.03 24.07
C LEU A 168 -16.86 29.20 25.04
N VAL A 169 -17.89 29.24 25.89
CA VAL A 169 -18.13 30.33 26.85
C VAL A 169 -18.50 29.79 28.22
N THR A 170 -18.21 30.57 29.27
CA THR A 170 -18.67 30.35 30.64
C THR A 170 -18.96 31.70 31.29
N THR A 171 -19.92 31.73 32.22
CA THR A 171 -20.23 32.93 33.03
C THR A 171 -19.65 32.85 34.44
N ASP A 172 -19.04 31.72 34.81
CA ASP A 172 -18.38 31.55 36.10
C ASP A 172 -16.91 31.94 36.00
N PRO A 173 -16.45 33.01 36.69
CA PRO A 173 -15.07 33.48 36.63
C PRO A 173 -14.06 32.45 37.16
N THR A 174 -14.48 31.55 38.06
CA THR A 174 -13.62 30.48 38.58
C THR A 174 -13.39 29.42 37.52
N ILE A 175 -14.40 29.14 36.69
CA ILE A 175 -14.29 28.19 35.57
C ILE A 175 -13.53 28.83 34.40
N ALA A 176 -13.69 30.13 34.18
CA ALA A 176 -12.91 30.87 33.20
C ALA A 176 -11.40 30.80 33.51
N GLU A 177 -11.01 31.08 34.77
CA GLU A 177 -9.61 30.96 35.21
C GLU A 177 -9.08 29.52 35.06
N LYS A 178 -9.89 28.52 35.43
CA LYS A 178 -9.52 27.08 35.35
C LYS A 178 -9.13 26.64 33.93
N TYR A 179 -9.83 27.12 32.92
CA TYR A 179 -9.63 26.73 31.52
C TYR A 179 -8.92 27.80 30.68
N GLY A 180 -8.48 28.91 31.29
CA GLY A 180 -7.77 29.99 30.62
C GLY A 180 -8.65 30.79 29.65
N PHE A 181 -9.94 30.92 29.92
CA PHE A 181 -10.82 31.78 29.12
C PHE A 181 -10.53 33.24 29.48
N VAL A 182 -10.48 34.11 28.48
CA VAL A 182 -10.32 35.56 28.64
C VAL A 182 -11.68 36.25 28.68
N ASP A 183 -11.73 37.49 29.20
CA ASP A 183 -12.95 38.29 29.12
C ASP A 183 -13.33 38.54 27.66
N GLU A 184 -14.62 38.52 27.34
CA GLU A 184 -15.07 38.69 25.95
C GLU A 184 -14.57 40.01 25.36
N SER A 185 -14.50 41.09 26.15
CA SER A 185 -13.98 42.38 25.68
C SER A 185 -12.48 42.36 25.37
N GLU A 186 -11.69 41.50 26.02
CA GLU A 186 -10.25 41.33 25.77
C GLU A 186 -9.99 40.40 24.57
N TYR A 187 -10.92 39.48 24.26
CA TYR A 187 -10.84 38.61 23.09
C TYR A 187 -10.94 39.39 21.77
N TRP A 188 -11.80 40.41 21.71
CA TRP A 188 -12.01 41.21 20.50
C TRP A 188 -10.86 42.18 20.18
N ASP A 189 -10.02 42.53 21.16
CA ASP A 189 -8.81 43.35 20.95
C ASP A 189 -7.65 42.51 20.36
N MET A 190 -7.73 41.18 20.34
CA MET A 190 -6.70 40.29 19.77
C MET A 190 -6.88 40.02 18.27
N ASP A 191 -8.10 40.14 17.73
CA ASP A 191 -8.40 39.90 16.31
C ASP A 191 -8.01 41.10 15.41
N GLU A 192 -7.80 42.31 15.96
CA GLU A 192 -7.38 43.49 15.16
C GLU A 192 -5.88 43.46 14.78
N ASP A 193 -5.04 42.65 15.46
CA ASP A 193 -3.59 42.62 15.26
C ASP A 193 -3.11 41.48 14.32
N GLU A 194 -3.91 40.45 14.04
CA GLU A 194 -3.51 39.32 13.17
C GLU A 194 -3.82 39.52 11.68
N ASP A 195 -4.66 40.51 11.32
CA ASP A 195 -5.05 40.79 9.92
C ASP A 195 -4.01 41.63 9.13
N GLU A 196 -2.93 42.14 9.75
CA GLU A 196 -1.90 42.94 9.03
C GLU A 196 -0.82 42.10 8.33
N ASP A 197 -0.64 40.81 8.64
CA ASP A 197 0.47 39.99 8.12
C ASP A 197 0.15 39.13 6.87
N GLU A 198 -1.09 39.12 6.36
CA GLU A 198 -1.45 38.41 5.11
C GLU A 198 -1.41 39.28 3.83
N ALA A 199 -0.73 40.43 3.87
CA ALA A 199 -0.56 41.29 2.69
C ALA A 199 0.91 41.64 2.37
N THR A 200 1.79 40.64 2.17
CA THR A 200 3.00 40.80 1.32
C THR A 200 3.39 39.55 0.54
#